data_AF-U6GBF2-F1
#
_entry.id   AF-U6GBF2-F1
#
_cell.length_a   1.000
_cell.length_b   1.000
_cell.length_c   1.000
_cell.angle_alpha   90.00
_cell.angle_beta   90.00
_cell.angle_gamma   90.00
#
_symmetry.space_group_name_H-M   'P 1'
#
loop_
_entity.id
_entity.type
_entity.pdbx_description
1 polymer ?
#
loop_
_entity_poly.entity_id
_entity_poly.type
_entity_poly.pdbx_seq_one_letter_code
_entity_poly.pdbx_strand_id
1 'polypeptide(L)'
;MRAADSTLIKPIECFNPRGPNDLCCDGGPQGGPQGGPQGGPQGGPQGGPQGGPQGGPLCGFCRSCEEKEVKFWNEVLLKDVIKQKKHLSEIPWLLAEVYCYRRLLHAFDFYGKLYDPFARQKFAGLTSAAAAAAAGVYGQQVVSLLQQRDSVVGAVSPSMFKRTIRLAVMRALKGNAGDLSLFPKAVAAAETHATQQQQQQQQQQQQQQQQQQQQEGEEELQQTPSWVLADDFELFFSDFCCSSNSSSSNGISSNGSSSNGSSSSSSSKVVHIWTDNAGEELLADLLLCVCLLLTSAATSVIICLKKEPTYVSDATKADLEITLRWTRV
;
A
#
# COMPACT_ATOMS: atom_id res chain seq x y z
N MET A 1 0.45 25.74 8.40
CA MET A 1 0.71 26.55 7.18
C MET A 1 2.20 26.77 7.07
N ARG A 2 2.92 25.97 6.27
CA ARG A 2 4.35 26.22 6.00
C ARG A 2 4.47 27.51 5.19
N ALA A 3 5.50 28.31 5.49
CA ALA A 3 5.82 29.54 4.77
C ALA A 3 5.82 29.29 3.25
N ALA A 4 5.29 30.25 2.49
CA ALA A 4 5.34 30.23 1.04
C ALA A 4 6.80 30.08 0.58
N ASP A 5 7.11 28.97 -0.08
CA ASP A 5 8.38 28.79 -0.77
C ASP A 5 8.47 29.83 -1.89
N SER A 6 9.37 30.81 -1.71
CA SER A 6 9.61 31.90 -2.66
C SER A 6 10.50 31.48 -3.83
N THR A 7 10.75 30.18 -4.02
CA THR A 7 11.53 29.68 -5.14
C THR A 7 10.75 29.79 -6.45
N LEU A 8 11.34 30.45 -7.45
CA LEU A 8 10.82 30.49 -8.82
C LEU A 8 10.83 29.08 -9.43
N ILE A 9 9.72 28.68 -10.04
CA ILE A 9 9.66 27.41 -10.77
C ILE A 9 10.54 27.51 -12.02
N LYS A 10 11.49 26.59 -12.13
CA LYS A 10 12.39 26.46 -13.28
C LYS A 10 11.99 25.23 -14.11
N PRO A 11 12.25 25.22 -15.43
CA PRO A 11 12.14 24.01 -16.23
C PRO A 11 12.88 22.84 -15.57
N ILE A 12 12.35 21.62 -15.71
CA ILE A 12 13.08 20.41 -15.40
C ILE A 12 14.11 20.21 -16.51
N GLU A 13 15.39 20.12 -16.17
CA GLU A 13 16.47 19.94 -17.15
C GLU A 13 16.70 18.44 -17.38
N CYS A 14 16.86 17.98 -18.62
CA CYS A 14 17.25 16.57 -18.84
C CYS A 14 18.70 16.36 -18.41
N PHE A 15 18.98 15.32 -17.65
CA PHE A 15 20.36 14.93 -17.36
C PHE A 15 20.97 14.37 -18.65
N ASN A 16 22.06 14.96 -19.13
CA ASN A 16 22.78 14.52 -20.34
C ASN A 16 24.17 13.97 -19.98
N PRO A 17 24.26 12.69 -19.60
CA PRO A 17 25.53 12.02 -19.40
C PRO A 17 26.03 11.55 -20.75
N ARG A 18 26.95 12.29 -21.36
CA ARG A 18 27.51 11.95 -22.67
C ARG A 18 28.08 10.52 -22.67
N GLY A 19 27.54 9.69 -23.56
CA GLY A 19 28.08 8.41 -24.02
C GLY A 19 27.20 7.87 -25.16
N PRO A 20 27.74 7.54 -26.36
CA PRO A 20 26.96 7.39 -27.59
C PRO A 20 26.22 6.04 -27.78
N ASN A 21 26.14 5.17 -26.76
CA ASN A 21 25.75 3.76 -26.96
C ASN A 21 24.63 3.21 -26.05
N ASP A 22 23.87 4.04 -25.33
CA ASP A 22 22.73 3.52 -24.53
C ASP A 22 21.50 3.27 -25.42
N LEU A 23 21.62 2.26 -26.28
CA LEU A 23 20.48 1.57 -26.87
C LEU A 23 19.67 0.94 -25.73
N CYS A 24 18.38 1.28 -25.69
CA CYS A 24 17.41 0.62 -24.83
C CYS A 24 17.54 -0.90 -24.97
N CYS A 25 17.48 -1.57 -23.82
CA CYS A 25 17.27 -3.02 -23.68
C CYS A 25 18.49 -3.89 -24.03
N ASP A 26 19.47 -3.97 -23.13
CA ASP A 26 20.00 -5.25 -22.63
C ASP A 26 21.04 -5.00 -21.52
N GLY A 27 20.75 -5.50 -20.31
CA GLY A 27 21.66 -5.46 -19.17
C GLY A 27 21.55 -4.21 -18.29
N GLY A 28 20.85 -4.32 -17.16
CA GLY A 28 20.94 -3.32 -16.09
C GLY A 28 22.33 -3.35 -15.43
N PRO A 29 22.77 -2.24 -14.80
CA PRO A 29 24.04 -2.22 -14.06
C PRO A 29 24.00 -3.23 -12.90
N GLN A 30 25.01 -4.10 -12.82
CA GLN A 30 25.25 -4.92 -11.63
C GLN A 30 25.81 -4.05 -10.50
N GLY A 31 25.10 -4.01 -9.37
CA GLY A 31 25.63 -3.56 -8.09
C GLY A 31 25.17 -2.17 -7.66
N GLY A 32 24.41 -2.12 -6.57
CA GLY A 32 24.39 -0.95 -5.69
C GLY A 32 25.72 -0.84 -4.92
N PRO A 33 26.03 0.33 -4.31
CA PRO A 33 27.26 0.49 -3.53
C PRO A 33 27.36 -0.56 -2.42
N GLN A 34 28.47 -1.30 -2.39
CA GLN A 34 28.79 -2.19 -1.28
C GLN A 34 29.19 -1.37 -0.05
N GLY A 35 28.51 -1.63 1.07
CA GLY A 35 28.92 -1.15 2.40
C GLY A 35 28.02 -0.05 2.97
N GLY A 36 27.26 -0.39 4.00
CA GLY A 36 26.87 0.60 5.01
C GLY A 36 28.07 0.98 5.88
N PRO A 37 28.00 2.08 6.65
CA PRO A 37 29.08 2.47 7.57
C PRO A 37 29.41 1.34 8.55
N GLN A 38 30.71 1.02 8.68
CA GLN A 38 31.22 0.06 9.66
C GLN A 38 30.96 0.59 11.08
N GLY A 39 30.08 -0.07 11.84
CA GLY A 39 29.82 0.30 13.24
C GLY A 39 28.49 -0.14 13.86
N GLY A 40 27.64 -0.92 13.17
CA GLY A 40 26.40 -1.43 13.75
C GLY A 40 26.63 -2.57 14.77
N PRO A 41 25.71 -2.76 15.75
CA PRO A 41 25.80 -3.85 16.72
C PRO A 41 25.79 -5.22 16.01
N GLN A 42 26.69 -6.13 16.42
CA GLN A 42 26.75 -7.50 15.93
C GLN A 42 25.46 -8.25 16.30
N GLY A 43 24.57 -8.47 15.33
CA GLY A 43 23.36 -9.28 15.53
C GLY A 43 22.14 -8.90 14.68
N GLY A 44 22.12 -7.75 14.01
CA GLY A 44 21.10 -7.46 13.00
C GLY A 44 21.28 -8.33 11.75
N PRO A 45 20.21 -8.62 10.96
CA PRO A 45 20.35 -9.30 9.69
C PRO A 45 21.36 -8.52 8.82
N GLN A 46 22.46 -9.17 8.44
CA GLN A 46 23.46 -8.57 7.56
C GLN A 46 22.81 -8.24 6.21
N GLY A 47 22.72 -6.95 5.92
CA GLY A 47 22.34 -6.43 4.60
C GLY A 47 20.85 -6.15 4.46
N GLY A 48 20.51 -4.88 4.21
CA GLY A 48 19.34 -4.61 3.38
C GLY A 48 19.50 -5.30 2.02
N PRO A 49 18.42 -5.52 1.26
CA PRO A 49 18.49 -6.21 -0.02
C PRO A 49 19.59 -5.60 -0.90
N GLN A 50 20.60 -6.40 -1.23
CA GLN A 50 21.63 -6.03 -2.19
C GLN A 50 21.01 -6.07 -3.59
N GLY A 51 20.87 -4.88 -4.19
CA GLY A 51 20.50 -4.72 -5.59
C GLY A 51 18.99 -4.71 -5.82
N GLY A 52 18.57 -3.89 -6.80
CA GLY A 52 17.25 -3.99 -7.39
C GLY A 52 17.03 -5.36 -8.06
N PRO A 53 15.79 -5.69 -8.45
CA PRO A 53 15.49 -6.95 -9.13
C PRO A 53 16.40 -7.17 -10.34
N GLN A 54 16.87 -8.41 -10.53
CA GLN A 54 17.66 -8.78 -11.71
C GLN A 54 16.78 -8.72 -12.97
N GLY A 55 17.30 -8.04 -14.00
CA GLY A 55 16.57 -7.70 -15.23
C GLY A 55 16.52 -6.18 -15.37
N GLY A 56 17.04 -5.64 -16.48
CA GLY A 56 16.92 -4.21 -16.76
C GLY A 56 15.45 -3.76 -16.70
N PRO A 57 15.18 -2.46 -16.49
CA PRO A 57 13.81 -2.00 -16.34
C PRO A 57 12.98 -2.42 -17.57
N LEU A 58 11.87 -3.13 -17.31
CA LEU A 58 10.75 -3.18 -18.26
C LEU A 58 10.48 -1.75 -18.74
N CYS A 59 10.17 -1.56 -20.01
CA CYS A 59 9.95 -0.22 -20.58
C CYS A 59 9.14 0.67 -19.62
N GLY A 60 9.66 1.86 -19.28
CA GLY A 60 8.99 2.76 -18.33
C GLY A 60 9.89 3.45 -17.29
N PHE A 61 11.12 2.95 -17.09
CA PHE A 61 12.10 3.54 -16.16
C PHE A 61 13.51 3.63 -16.76
N CYS A 62 13.63 4.28 -17.91
CA CYS A 62 14.93 4.60 -18.53
C CYS A 62 15.03 6.10 -18.86
N ARG A 63 16.23 6.57 -19.19
CA ARG A 63 16.47 7.99 -19.52
C ARG A 63 15.58 8.53 -20.64
N SER A 64 15.31 7.72 -21.67
CA SER A 64 14.40 8.15 -22.74
C SER A 64 12.94 8.30 -22.26
N CYS A 65 12.52 7.55 -21.23
CA CYS A 65 11.24 7.76 -20.57
C CYS A 65 11.25 9.03 -19.73
N GLU A 66 12.34 9.29 -19.00
CA GLU A 66 12.53 10.53 -18.25
C GLU A 66 12.46 11.75 -19.17
N GLU A 67 13.14 11.73 -20.31
CA GLU A 67 13.09 12.83 -21.29
C GLU A 67 11.67 13.12 -21.77
N LYS A 68 10.86 12.08 -21.98
CA LYS A 68 9.44 12.24 -22.35
C LYS A 68 8.64 12.86 -21.21
N GLU A 69 8.90 12.45 -19.97
CA GLU A 69 8.26 13.02 -18.79
C GLU A 69 8.67 14.49 -18.61
N VAL A 70 9.96 14.82 -18.70
CA VAL A 70 10.48 16.19 -18.62
C VAL A 70 9.81 17.09 -19.66
N LYS A 71 9.69 16.62 -20.91
CA LYS A 71 8.96 17.35 -21.96
C LYS A 71 7.50 17.56 -21.59
N PHE A 72 6.79 16.52 -21.15
CA PHE A 72 5.40 16.63 -20.72
C PHE A 72 5.22 17.65 -19.58
N TRP A 73 6.09 17.62 -18.56
CA TRP A 73 6.03 18.57 -17.47
C TRP A 73 6.29 20.00 -17.93
N ASN A 74 7.35 20.24 -18.69
CA ASN A 74 7.72 21.59 -19.12
C ASN A 74 6.76 22.18 -20.17
N GLU A 75 6.30 21.37 -21.12
CA GLU A 75 5.53 21.83 -22.28
C GLU A 75 4.02 21.73 -22.09
N VAL A 76 3.54 20.92 -21.14
CA VAL A 76 2.10 20.75 -20.87
C VAL A 76 1.75 21.27 -19.48
N LEU A 77 2.28 20.66 -18.42
CA LEU A 77 1.83 20.98 -17.04
C LEU A 77 2.31 22.34 -16.53
N LEU A 78 3.53 22.74 -16.88
CA LEU A 78 4.19 23.94 -16.36
C LEU A 78 4.38 25.04 -17.42
N LYS A 79 3.86 24.86 -18.63
CA LYS A 79 4.10 25.77 -19.77
C LYS A 79 3.83 27.23 -19.40
N ASP A 80 2.64 27.51 -18.88
CA ASP A 80 2.23 28.86 -18.52
C ASP A 80 2.89 29.35 -17.24
N VAL A 81 3.15 28.44 -16.29
CA VAL A 81 3.84 28.71 -15.03
C VAL A 81 5.27 29.20 -15.29
N ILE A 82 6.01 28.51 -16.15
CA ILE A 82 7.38 28.86 -16.56
C ILE A 82 7.36 30.17 -17.36
N LYS A 83 6.45 30.30 -18.34
CA LYS A 83 6.33 31.51 -19.17
C LYS A 83 6.07 32.76 -18.33
N GLN A 84 5.21 32.65 -17.32
CA GLN A 84 4.84 33.75 -16.43
C GLN A 84 5.82 33.92 -15.26
N LYS A 85 6.83 33.05 -15.12
CA LYS A 85 7.79 33.03 -14.01
C LYS A 85 7.12 33.00 -12.64
N LYS A 86 6.10 32.15 -12.49
CA LYS A 86 5.41 31.98 -11.22
C LYS A 86 6.26 31.24 -10.19
N HIS A 87 6.07 31.61 -8.93
CA HIS A 87 6.60 30.93 -7.76
C HIS A 87 5.80 29.67 -7.43
N LEU A 88 6.41 28.75 -6.67
CA LEU A 88 5.75 27.53 -6.22
C LEU A 88 4.50 27.81 -5.38
N SER A 89 4.51 28.90 -4.61
CA SER A 89 3.37 29.34 -3.80
C SER A 89 2.20 29.92 -4.61
N GLU A 90 2.36 30.16 -5.91
CA GLU A 90 1.37 30.81 -6.78
C GLU A 90 0.62 29.83 -7.70
N ILE A 91 0.92 28.55 -7.60
CA ILE A 91 0.29 27.48 -8.39
C ILE A 91 -0.57 26.57 -7.50
N PRO A 92 -1.50 25.78 -8.07
CA PRO A 92 -2.31 24.85 -7.29
C PRO A 92 -1.43 23.94 -6.43
N TRP A 93 -1.80 23.78 -5.16
CA TRP A 93 -1.00 23.02 -4.18
C TRP A 93 -0.66 21.61 -4.67
N LEU A 94 -1.64 20.87 -5.22
CA LEU A 94 -1.41 19.55 -5.80
C LEU A 94 -0.35 19.56 -6.91
N LEU A 95 -0.36 20.57 -7.78
CA LEU A 95 0.63 20.68 -8.86
C LEU A 95 2.03 20.96 -8.29
N ALA A 96 2.13 21.88 -7.33
CA ALA A 96 3.38 22.20 -6.65
C ALA A 96 3.98 20.98 -5.94
N GLU A 97 3.15 20.24 -5.23
CA GLU A 97 3.58 19.10 -4.44
C GLU A 97 4.05 17.93 -5.31
N VAL A 98 3.27 17.54 -6.33
CA VAL A 98 3.70 16.50 -7.27
C VAL A 98 4.98 16.92 -8.00
N TYR A 99 5.08 18.19 -8.40
CA TYR A 99 6.28 18.74 -9.04
C TYR A 99 7.54 18.60 -8.15
N CYS A 100 7.43 18.87 -6.85
CA CYS A 100 8.53 18.68 -5.91
C CYS A 100 9.05 17.23 -5.90
N TYR A 101 8.17 16.23 -5.93
CA TYR A 101 8.59 14.83 -6.02
C TYR A 101 9.26 14.50 -7.35
N ARG A 102 8.81 15.06 -8.47
CA ARG A 102 9.50 14.88 -9.77
C ARG A 102 10.90 15.49 -9.78
N ARG A 103 11.05 16.69 -9.20
CA ARG A 103 12.36 17.32 -9.01
C ARG A 103 13.28 16.49 -8.13
N LEU A 104 12.72 15.86 -7.09
CA LEU A 104 13.47 14.99 -6.20
C LEU A 104 13.94 13.72 -6.92
N LEU A 105 13.05 13.00 -7.60
CA LEU A 105 13.43 11.80 -8.38
C LEU A 105 14.48 12.11 -9.44
N HIS A 106 14.34 13.24 -10.13
CA HIS A 106 15.32 13.73 -11.09
C HIS A 106 16.69 13.98 -10.42
N ALA A 107 16.72 14.66 -9.28
CA ALA A 107 17.96 14.95 -8.54
C ALA A 107 18.68 13.68 -8.05
N PHE A 108 17.95 12.60 -7.77
CA PHE A 108 18.50 11.31 -7.37
C PHE A 108 18.86 10.39 -8.56
N ASP A 109 18.66 10.84 -9.80
CA ASP A 109 18.87 10.03 -11.02
C ASP A 109 18.06 8.71 -10.95
N PHE A 110 16.80 8.79 -10.52
CA PHE A 110 15.94 7.61 -10.36
C PHE A 110 15.82 6.80 -11.65
N TYR A 111 15.68 7.45 -12.81
CA TYR A 111 15.55 6.78 -14.10
C TYR A 111 16.84 6.12 -14.60
N GLY A 112 18.01 6.52 -14.09
CA GLY A 112 19.29 5.87 -14.36
C GLY A 112 19.65 4.78 -13.35
N LYS A 113 19.25 4.94 -12.08
CA LYS A 113 19.71 4.09 -10.97
C LYS A 113 18.64 3.22 -10.33
N LEU A 114 17.36 3.53 -10.56
CA LEU A 114 16.19 3.00 -9.84
C LEU A 114 16.32 3.17 -8.31
N TYR A 115 17.08 4.16 -7.87
CA TYR A 115 17.30 4.44 -6.46
C TYR A 115 16.09 5.18 -5.89
N ASP A 116 15.33 4.50 -5.04
CA ASP A 116 14.25 5.09 -4.27
C ASP A 116 14.79 5.77 -2.99
N PRO A 117 14.72 7.10 -2.89
CA PRO A 117 15.24 7.84 -1.74
C PRO A 117 14.45 7.61 -0.45
N PHE A 118 13.25 7.04 -0.52
CA PHE A 118 12.35 6.79 0.60
C PHE A 118 12.31 5.32 1.04
N ALA A 119 12.94 4.41 0.29
CA ALA A 119 12.90 2.97 0.54
C ALA A 119 13.28 2.59 1.98
N ARG A 120 14.28 3.26 2.57
CA ARG A 120 14.70 2.99 3.96
C ARG A 120 13.58 3.26 4.96
N GLN A 121 12.86 4.36 4.80
CA GLN A 121 11.77 4.76 5.69
C GLN A 121 10.55 3.84 5.52
N LYS A 122 10.21 3.50 4.27
CA LYS A 122 9.13 2.54 3.97
C LYS A 122 9.42 1.16 4.58
N PHE A 123 10.65 0.68 4.44
CA PHE A 123 11.07 -0.58 5.03
C PHE A 123 11.07 -0.55 6.57
N ALA A 124 11.54 0.55 7.19
CA ALA A 124 11.43 0.72 8.64
C ALA A 124 9.97 0.72 9.13
N GLY A 125 9.04 1.25 8.32
CA GLY A 125 7.60 1.15 8.56
C GLY A 125 7.12 -0.30 8.59
N LEU A 126 7.52 -1.09 7.59
CA LEU A 126 7.18 -2.51 7.48
C LEU A 126 7.76 -3.37 8.62
N THR A 127 9.00 -3.10 9.05
CA THR A 127 9.68 -3.87 10.10
C THR A 127 9.43 -3.32 11.51
N SER A 128 8.49 -2.39 11.67
CA SER A 128 8.16 -1.84 12.98
C SER A 128 7.42 -2.86 13.86
N ALA A 129 7.55 -2.74 15.18
CA ALA A 129 6.86 -3.65 16.12
C ALA A 129 5.33 -3.62 15.94
N ALA A 130 4.77 -2.46 15.61
CA ALA A 130 3.35 -2.30 15.27
C ALA A 130 2.97 -3.13 14.02
N ALA A 131 3.75 -3.03 12.95
CA ALA A 131 3.53 -3.82 11.74
C ALA A 131 3.68 -5.33 11.98
N ALA A 132 4.64 -5.77 12.81
CA ALA A 132 4.79 -7.16 13.20
C ALA A 132 3.57 -7.68 14.00
N ALA A 133 3.08 -6.89 14.96
CA ALA A 133 1.89 -7.23 15.73
C ALA A 133 0.64 -7.31 14.84
N ALA A 134 0.47 -6.32 13.95
CA ALA A 134 -0.62 -6.28 12.98
C ALA A 134 -0.60 -7.52 12.07
N ALA A 135 0.56 -7.88 11.52
CA ALA A 135 0.72 -9.06 10.68
C ALA A 135 0.32 -10.36 11.40
N GLY A 136 0.67 -10.51 12.68
CA GLY A 136 0.24 -11.64 13.50
C GLY A 136 -1.28 -11.74 13.64
N VAL A 137 -1.95 -10.62 13.94
CA VAL A 137 -3.41 -10.54 14.03
C VAL A 137 -4.07 -10.84 12.68
N TYR A 138 -3.55 -10.27 11.60
CA TYR A 138 -4.08 -10.47 10.24
C TYR A 138 -3.93 -11.93 9.80
N GLY A 139 -2.79 -12.56 10.09
CA GLY A 139 -2.55 -13.98 9.83
C GLY A 139 -3.55 -14.88 10.56
N GLN A 140 -3.81 -14.64 11.85
CA GLN A 140 -4.81 -15.38 12.63
C GLN A 140 -6.23 -15.23 12.06
N GLN A 141 -6.59 -14.02 11.60
CA GLN A 141 -7.88 -13.78 10.95
C GLN A 141 -8.00 -14.58 9.65
N VAL A 142 -6.97 -14.58 8.81
CA VAL A 142 -6.95 -15.36 7.55
C VAL A 142 -7.06 -16.86 7.81
N VAL A 143 -6.33 -17.39 8.80
CA VAL A 143 -6.43 -18.80 9.20
C VAL A 143 -7.85 -19.15 9.64
N SER A 144 -8.48 -18.29 10.45
CA SER A 144 -9.85 -18.49 10.91
C SER A 144 -10.84 -18.53 9.74
N LEU A 145 -10.67 -17.65 8.74
CA LEU A 145 -11.50 -17.65 7.52
C LEU A 145 -11.31 -18.92 6.68
N LEU A 146 -10.08 -19.40 6.54
CA LEU A 146 -9.79 -20.64 5.82
C LEU A 146 -10.41 -21.86 6.52
N GLN A 147 -10.28 -21.97 7.84
CA GLN A 147 -10.89 -23.05 8.62
C GLN A 147 -12.41 -23.07 8.49
N GLN A 148 -13.04 -21.89 8.50
CA GLN A 148 -14.49 -21.76 8.30
C GLN A 148 -14.91 -22.14 6.88
N ARG A 149 -14.10 -21.82 5.87
CA ARG A 149 -14.35 -22.22 4.48
C ARG A 149 -14.31 -23.74 4.31
N ASP A 150 -13.35 -24.41 4.97
CA ASP A 150 -13.17 -25.85 4.84
C ASP A 150 -14.17 -26.66 5.70
N SER A 151 -14.70 -26.07 6.77
CA SER A 151 -15.60 -26.76 7.72
C SER A 151 -17.08 -26.77 7.30
N VAL A 152 -17.50 -25.97 6.31
CA VAL A 152 -18.92 -25.82 5.96
C VAL A 152 -19.17 -26.25 4.51
N VAL A 153 -20.01 -27.28 4.32
CA VAL A 153 -20.66 -27.65 3.04
C VAL A 153 -21.79 -26.64 2.69
N GLY A 154 -21.59 -25.37 3.04
CA GLY A 154 -22.63 -24.34 3.04
C GLY A 154 -22.03 -22.95 3.18
N ALA A 155 -22.65 -21.97 2.53
CA ALA A 155 -22.15 -20.59 2.45
C ALA A 155 -21.92 -19.97 3.84
N VAL A 156 -20.85 -19.18 3.98
CA VAL A 156 -20.60 -18.31 5.15
C VAL A 156 -21.87 -17.52 5.46
N SER A 157 -22.29 -17.48 6.74
CA SER A 157 -23.47 -16.70 7.15
C SER A 157 -23.32 -15.25 6.65
N PRO A 158 -24.35 -14.64 6.01
CA PRO A 158 -24.27 -13.28 5.49
C PRO A 158 -23.84 -12.23 6.52
N SER A 159 -24.18 -12.44 7.80
CA SER A 159 -23.77 -11.55 8.90
C SER A 159 -22.28 -11.64 9.21
N MET A 160 -21.68 -12.83 9.15
CA MET A 160 -20.24 -13.04 9.36
C MET A 160 -19.43 -12.54 8.18
N PHE A 161 -19.93 -12.74 6.95
CA PHE A 161 -19.33 -12.18 5.74
C PHE A 161 -19.21 -10.66 5.82
N LYS A 162 -20.32 -9.98 6.15
CA LYS A 162 -20.36 -8.54 6.34
C LYS A 162 -19.39 -8.07 7.41
N ARG A 163 -19.34 -8.77 8.53
CA ARG A 163 -18.43 -8.46 9.65
C ARG A 163 -16.96 -8.56 9.25
N THR A 164 -16.58 -9.61 8.53
CA THR A 164 -15.19 -9.80 8.06
C THR A 164 -14.74 -8.69 7.13
N ILE A 165 -15.58 -8.31 6.16
CA ILE A 165 -15.26 -7.22 5.24
C ILE A 165 -15.21 -5.87 5.97
N ARG A 166 -16.15 -5.59 6.87
CA ARG A 166 -16.14 -4.36 7.68
C ARG A 166 -14.87 -4.21 8.50
N LEU A 167 -14.49 -5.28 9.19
CA LEU A 167 -13.28 -5.28 10.03
C LEU A 167 -12.01 -5.06 9.19
N ALA A 168 -11.94 -5.66 7.99
CA ALA A 168 -10.81 -5.45 7.08
C ALA A 168 -10.76 -4.00 6.55
N VAL A 169 -11.91 -3.42 6.18
CA VAL A 169 -11.99 -1.99 5.76
C VAL A 169 -11.55 -1.06 6.89
N MET A 170 -12.03 -1.29 8.11
CA MET A 170 -11.66 -0.46 9.27
C MET A 170 -10.18 -0.62 9.65
N ARG A 171 -9.61 -1.81 9.47
CA ARG A 171 -8.16 -2.04 9.63
C ARG A 171 -7.34 -1.31 8.57
N ALA A 172 -7.76 -1.33 7.30
CA ALA A 172 -7.13 -0.57 6.22
C ALA A 172 -7.18 0.94 6.52
N LEU A 173 -8.34 1.45 6.94
CA LEU A 173 -8.52 2.85 7.34
C LEU A 173 -7.63 3.24 8.53
N LYS A 174 -7.53 2.38 9.55
CA LYS A 174 -6.66 2.61 10.72
C LYS A 174 -5.18 2.52 10.38
N GLY A 175 -4.79 1.66 9.43
CA GLY A 175 -3.42 1.56 8.93
C GLY A 175 -2.92 2.90 8.37
N ASN A 176 -3.80 3.65 7.73
CA ASN A 176 -3.51 5.00 7.21
C ASN A 176 -3.35 6.08 8.31
N ALA A 177 -3.73 5.80 9.57
CA ALA A 177 -3.54 6.77 10.66
C ALA A 177 -2.06 6.99 11.02
N GLY A 178 -1.18 6.05 10.64
CA GLY A 178 0.26 6.14 10.82
C GLY A 178 0.94 6.80 9.64
N ASP A 179 0.72 8.10 9.42
CA ASP A 179 1.35 8.84 8.32
C ASP A 179 2.88 8.87 8.50
N LEU A 180 3.57 8.00 7.75
CA LEU A 180 5.03 7.92 7.74
C LEU A 180 5.63 9.22 7.19
N SER A 181 4.92 9.95 6.32
CA SER A 181 5.43 11.17 5.68
C SER A 181 5.58 12.34 6.67
N LEU A 182 4.73 12.40 7.70
CA LEU A 182 4.77 13.44 8.74
C LEU A 182 5.70 13.08 9.91
N PHE A 183 5.82 11.79 10.26
CA PHE A 183 6.63 11.34 11.38
C PHE A 183 7.54 10.19 10.93
N PRO A 184 8.79 10.49 10.52
CA PRO A 184 9.77 9.46 10.22
C PRO A 184 9.88 8.50 11.41
N LYS A 185 9.52 7.23 11.22
CA LYS A 185 9.77 6.22 12.26
C LYS A 185 11.28 6.15 12.47
N ALA A 186 11.72 6.44 13.70
CA ALA A 186 13.12 6.32 14.06
C ALA A 186 13.58 4.90 13.73
N VAL A 187 14.70 4.79 13.02
CA VAL A 187 15.41 3.51 12.88
C VAL A 187 15.94 3.21 14.27
N ALA A 188 15.15 2.49 15.07
CA ALA A 188 15.53 2.19 16.44
C ALA A 188 16.81 1.35 16.43
N ALA A 189 17.91 1.94 16.87
CA ALA A 189 19.06 1.18 17.34
C ALA A 189 18.57 0.36 18.54
N ALA A 190 18.71 -0.97 18.45
CA ALA A 190 18.29 -1.88 19.48
C ALA A 190 19.14 -1.67 20.75
N GLU A 191 18.62 -0.91 21.72
CA GLU A 191 19.11 -0.95 23.09
C GLU A 191 18.32 -2.02 23.84
N THR A 192 18.97 -3.16 24.04
CA THR A 192 18.43 -4.25 24.88
C THR A 192 19.22 -4.26 26.18
N HIS A 193 18.63 -3.75 27.25
CA HIS A 193 19.04 -4.09 28.61
C HIS A 193 17.79 -4.53 29.38
N ALA A 194 17.74 -5.82 29.73
CA ALA A 194 16.77 -6.32 30.70
C ALA A 194 17.45 -7.34 31.62
N THR A 195 17.39 -7.04 32.92
CA THR A 195 17.79 -7.90 34.03
C THR A 195 16.74 -8.99 34.22
N GLN A 196 17.15 -10.26 34.17
CA GLN A 196 16.30 -11.43 34.36
C GLN A 196 16.14 -11.73 35.85
N GLN A 197 14.95 -11.49 36.43
CA GLN A 197 14.36 -12.33 37.50
C GLN A 197 12.96 -11.87 37.98
N GLN A 198 12.42 -10.73 37.51
CA GLN A 198 11.06 -10.26 37.86
C GLN A 198 10.00 -10.37 36.74
N GLN A 199 10.31 -11.01 35.60
CA GLN A 199 9.48 -10.94 34.39
C GLN A 199 8.35 -12.00 34.27
N GLN A 200 8.41 -13.14 34.97
CA GLN A 200 7.45 -14.22 34.70
C GLN A 200 6.03 -13.98 35.24
N GLN A 201 5.86 -13.31 36.39
CA GLN A 201 4.51 -13.00 36.90
C GLN A 201 3.87 -11.78 36.21
N GLN A 202 4.67 -10.78 35.79
CA GLN A 202 4.15 -9.67 34.99
C GLN A 202 3.75 -10.10 33.57
N GLN A 203 4.43 -11.08 32.97
CA GLN A 203 4.07 -11.57 31.63
C GLN A 203 2.69 -12.24 31.57
N GLN A 204 2.26 -12.97 32.60
CA GLN A 204 0.94 -13.61 32.59
C GLN A 204 -0.21 -12.60 32.76
N GLN A 205 -0.05 -11.58 33.61
CA GLN A 205 -1.04 -10.50 33.73
C GLN A 205 -1.07 -9.61 32.48
N GLN A 206 0.09 -9.33 31.86
CA GLN A 206 0.13 -8.61 30.58
C GLN A 206 -0.50 -9.41 29.44
N GLN A 207 -0.35 -10.73 29.40
CA GLN A 207 -1.00 -11.57 28.38
C GLN A 207 -2.53 -11.56 28.51
N GLN A 208 -3.09 -11.61 29.72
CA GLN A 208 -4.54 -11.50 29.92
C GLN A 208 -5.08 -10.11 29.58
N GLN A 209 -4.37 -9.04 29.96
CA GLN A 209 -4.76 -7.67 29.57
C GLN A 209 -4.66 -7.44 28.06
N GLN A 210 -3.64 -8.00 27.39
CA GLN A 210 -3.53 -7.91 25.92
C GLN A 210 -4.65 -8.67 25.22
N GLN A 211 -5.07 -9.84 25.72
CA GLN A 211 -6.22 -10.56 25.16
C GLN A 211 -7.53 -9.81 25.34
N GLN A 212 -7.76 -9.17 26.50
CA GLN A 212 -8.94 -8.33 26.71
C GLN A 212 -8.93 -7.07 25.83
N GLN A 213 -7.79 -6.37 25.72
CA GLN A 213 -7.68 -5.19 24.85
C GLN A 213 -7.83 -5.54 23.36
N GLN A 214 -7.37 -6.73 22.94
CA GLN A 214 -7.59 -7.22 21.57
C GLN A 214 -9.07 -7.53 21.31
N GLN A 215 -9.77 -8.14 22.27
CA GLN A 215 -11.21 -8.41 22.15
C GLN A 215 -12.05 -7.13 22.17
N GLU A 216 -11.75 -6.18 23.06
CA GLU A 216 -12.42 -4.87 23.11
C GLU A 216 -12.18 -4.06 21.82
N GLY A 217 -10.96 -4.06 21.29
CA GLY A 217 -10.66 -3.40 20.01
C GLY A 217 -11.34 -4.06 18.80
N GLU A 218 -11.58 -5.38 18.83
CA GLU A 218 -12.34 -6.08 17.80
C GLU A 218 -13.85 -5.83 17.89
N GLU A 219 -14.39 -5.55 19.07
CA GLU A 219 -15.77 -5.08 19.25
C GLU A 219 -15.94 -3.61 18.86
N GLU A 220 -14.97 -2.75 19.16
CA GLU A 220 -15.00 -1.33 18.81
C GLU A 220 -15.01 -1.10 17.29
N LEU A 221 -14.26 -1.91 16.51
CA LEU A 221 -14.28 -1.85 15.03
C LEU A 221 -15.56 -2.40 14.40
N GLN A 222 -16.47 -3.03 15.16
CA GLN A 222 -17.76 -3.49 14.64
C GLN A 222 -18.78 -2.34 14.56
N GLN A 223 -18.71 -1.41 15.51
CA GLN A 223 -19.49 -0.17 15.46
C GLN A 223 -18.73 0.90 14.68
N THR A 224 -19.40 1.99 14.31
CA THR A 224 -18.71 3.14 13.72
C THR A 224 -17.86 3.78 14.82
N PRO A 225 -16.51 3.79 14.69
CA PRO A 225 -15.67 4.42 15.69
C PRO A 225 -15.96 5.91 15.78
N SER A 226 -15.81 6.51 16.96
CA SER A 226 -16.11 7.93 17.20
C SER A 226 -15.28 8.91 16.35
N TRP A 227 -14.13 8.46 15.84
CA TRP A 227 -13.25 9.24 14.96
C TRP A 227 -13.65 9.16 13.47
N VAL A 228 -14.60 8.31 13.10
CA VAL A 228 -15.13 8.22 11.74
C VAL A 228 -16.25 9.25 11.58
N LEU A 229 -16.02 10.27 10.76
CA LEU A 229 -17.01 11.32 10.50
C LEU A 229 -18.18 10.83 9.63
N ALA A 230 -17.90 9.97 8.65
CA ALA A 230 -18.89 9.43 7.71
C ALA A 230 -18.62 7.94 7.48
N ASP A 231 -19.65 7.11 7.66
CA ASP A 231 -19.56 5.65 7.52
C ASP A 231 -20.60 5.16 6.51
N ASP A 232 -20.21 5.20 5.25
CA ASP A 232 -21.03 4.74 4.12
C ASP A 232 -20.87 3.23 3.85
N PHE A 233 -20.35 2.47 4.82
CA PHE A 233 -20.07 1.04 4.65
C PHE A 233 -21.31 0.24 4.24
N GLU A 234 -22.49 0.60 4.75
CA GLU A 234 -23.74 -0.08 4.41
C GLU A 234 -24.12 0.09 2.94
N LEU A 235 -23.91 1.29 2.38
CA LEU A 235 -24.14 1.55 0.95
C LEU A 235 -23.15 0.77 0.09
N PHE A 236 -21.86 0.86 0.44
CA PHE A 236 -20.80 0.07 -0.19
C PHE A 236 -21.12 -1.43 -0.18
N PHE A 237 -21.52 -1.97 0.97
CA PHE A 237 -21.81 -3.39 1.13
C PHE A 237 -23.08 -3.82 0.38
N SER A 238 -24.10 -2.95 0.33
CA SER A 238 -25.31 -3.19 -0.45
C SER A 238 -25.00 -3.31 -1.95
N ASP A 239 -24.25 -2.37 -2.54
CA ASP A 239 -23.86 -2.42 -3.95
C ASP A 239 -23.05 -3.68 -4.27
N PHE A 240 -22.19 -4.06 -3.32
CA PHE A 240 -21.37 -5.25 -3.38
C PHE A 240 -22.18 -6.56 -3.43
N CYS A 241 -23.24 -6.64 -2.62
CA CYS A 241 -24.16 -7.79 -2.56
C CYS A 241 -25.20 -7.79 -3.69
N CYS A 242 -25.76 -6.63 -4.07
CA CYS A 242 -26.76 -6.51 -5.14
C CYS A 242 -26.21 -6.91 -6.51
N SER A 243 -24.90 -6.76 -6.72
CA SER A 243 -24.20 -7.28 -7.90
C SER A 243 -24.22 -8.82 -8.01
N SER A 244 -24.65 -9.55 -6.97
CA SER A 244 -24.89 -11.01 -7.01
C SER A 244 -26.32 -11.40 -7.40
N ASN A 245 -27.29 -10.47 -7.30
CA ASN A 245 -28.72 -10.77 -7.33
C ASN A 245 -29.50 -9.83 -8.26
N SER A 246 -29.01 -9.58 -9.47
CA SER A 246 -29.83 -8.97 -10.54
C SER A 246 -30.87 -9.97 -11.07
N SER A 247 -31.88 -10.25 -10.23
CA SER A 247 -33.21 -10.65 -10.67
C SER A 247 -34.11 -9.42 -10.53
N SER A 248 -34.31 -8.69 -11.61
CA SER A 248 -35.26 -7.58 -11.67
C SER A 248 -36.66 -8.09 -11.38
N SER A 249 -37.23 -7.69 -10.24
CA SER A 249 -38.64 -7.85 -9.93
C SER A 249 -39.46 -6.87 -10.74
N ASN A 250 -39.85 -7.25 -11.96
CA ASN A 250 -41.03 -6.69 -12.60
C ASN A 250 -42.17 -7.70 -12.43
N GLY A 251 -43.16 -7.33 -11.61
CA GLY A 251 -44.44 -8.02 -11.60
C GLY A 251 -45.11 -7.86 -12.96
N ILE A 252 -45.53 -8.98 -13.55
CA ILE A 252 -46.81 -9.17 -14.25
C ILE A 252 -46.97 -10.69 -14.42
N SER A 253 -48.14 -11.16 -14.04
CA SER A 253 -48.67 -12.52 -14.18
C SER A 253 -48.71 -13.00 -15.64
N SER A 254 -48.26 -14.24 -15.91
CA SER A 254 -48.96 -15.20 -16.80
C SER A 254 -48.25 -16.56 -16.80
N ASN A 255 -49.07 -17.62 -16.85
CA ASN A 255 -48.70 -19.03 -16.92
C ASN A 255 -47.75 -19.35 -18.08
N GLY A 256 -46.77 -20.23 -17.81
CA GLY A 256 -46.00 -20.92 -18.84
C GLY A 256 -44.95 -21.85 -18.25
N SER A 257 -45.20 -23.15 -18.31
CA SER A 257 -44.23 -24.18 -17.97
C SER A 257 -43.15 -24.27 -19.05
N SER A 258 -41.90 -24.00 -18.69
CA SER A 258 -40.73 -24.48 -19.42
C SER A 258 -39.51 -24.47 -18.50
N SER A 259 -39.06 -25.67 -18.16
CA SER A 259 -37.79 -25.94 -17.50
C SER A 259 -36.63 -25.58 -18.44
N ASN A 260 -35.98 -24.45 -18.18
CA ASN A 260 -34.65 -24.19 -18.70
C ASN A 260 -33.70 -24.05 -17.51
N GLY A 261 -32.73 -24.97 -17.43
CA GLY A 261 -31.58 -24.83 -16.56
C GLY A 261 -30.74 -23.65 -17.05
N SER A 262 -31.02 -22.47 -16.50
CA SER A 262 -30.20 -21.29 -16.71
C SER A 262 -28.91 -21.46 -15.90
N SER A 263 -27.84 -21.88 -16.57
CA SER A 263 -26.48 -21.70 -16.08
C SER A 263 -26.27 -20.20 -15.86
N SER A 264 -26.36 -19.74 -14.62
CA SER A 264 -26.05 -18.36 -14.27
C SER A 264 -24.60 -18.10 -14.64
N SER A 265 -24.37 -17.30 -15.69
CA SER A 265 -23.05 -16.77 -15.98
C SER A 265 -22.70 -15.85 -14.82
N SER A 266 -21.96 -16.36 -13.82
CA SER A 266 -21.47 -15.56 -12.70
C SER A 266 -20.66 -14.40 -13.28
N SER A 267 -21.19 -13.18 -13.19
CA SER A 267 -20.46 -11.98 -13.61
C SER A 267 -19.17 -11.91 -12.79
N SER A 268 -18.02 -11.83 -13.48
CA SER A 268 -16.73 -11.71 -12.81
C SER A 268 -16.69 -10.38 -12.04
N LYS A 269 -16.50 -10.44 -10.72
CA LYS A 269 -16.42 -9.26 -9.85
C LYS A 269 -14.97 -8.87 -9.65
N VAL A 270 -14.55 -7.81 -10.32
CA VAL A 270 -13.20 -7.26 -10.18
C VAL A 270 -13.22 -6.06 -9.25
N VAL A 271 -12.42 -6.10 -8.18
CA VAL A 271 -12.25 -4.97 -7.25
C VAL A 271 -10.91 -4.31 -7.52
N HIS A 272 -10.90 -2.99 -7.67
CA HIS A 272 -9.68 -2.20 -7.77
C HIS A 272 -9.41 -1.51 -6.44
N ILE A 273 -8.18 -1.62 -5.94
CA ILE A 273 -7.74 -0.98 -4.69
C ILE A 273 -6.60 -0.03 -5.02
N TRP A 274 -6.84 1.27 -4.92
CA TRP A 274 -5.79 2.29 -4.96
C TRP A 274 -5.17 2.40 -3.58
N THR A 275 -3.97 1.86 -3.44
CA THR A 275 -3.22 1.84 -2.18
C THR A 275 -2.58 3.20 -1.94
N ASP A 276 -2.51 3.65 -0.68
CA ASP A 276 -1.78 4.86 -0.36
C ASP A 276 -0.33 4.55 0.03
N ASN A 277 -0.09 4.20 1.29
CA ASN A 277 1.27 4.01 1.84
C ASN A 277 1.75 2.56 1.86
N ALA A 278 3.07 2.39 1.77
CA ALA A 278 3.78 1.16 2.07
C ALA A 278 3.85 0.89 3.59
N GLY A 279 4.35 -0.29 3.97
CA GLY A 279 4.49 -0.68 5.36
C GLY A 279 3.21 -1.28 5.94
N GLU A 280 2.79 -0.82 7.11
CA GLU A 280 1.64 -1.36 7.85
C GLU A 280 0.31 -1.16 7.09
N GLU A 281 0.13 -0.02 6.43
CA GLU A 281 -1.09 0.25 5.65
C GLU A 281 -1.22 -0.73 4.47
N LEU A 282 -0.14 -0.93 3.71
CA LEU A 282 -0.12 -1.93 2.64
C LEU A 282 -0.38 -3.36 3.16
N LEU A 283 0.04 -3.70 4.38
CA LEU A 283 -0.33 -4.99 5.00
C LEU A 283 -1.84 -5.08 5.26
N ALA A 284 -2.46 -4.00 5.72
CA ALA A 284 -3.90 -3.96 5.95
C ALA A 284 -4.71 -4.01 4.63
N ASP A 285 -4.23 -3.35 3.58
CA ASP A 285 -4.79 -3.47 2.23
C ASP A 285 -4.71 -4.91 1.70
N LEU A 286 -3.58 -5.60 1.95
CA LEU A 286 -3.43 -7.01 1.59
C LEU A 286 -4.38 -7.92 2.38
N LEU A 287 -4.62 -7.65 3.66
CA LEU A 287 -5.65 -8.33 4.43
C LEU A 287 -7.03 -8.12 3.79
N LEU A 288 -7.38 -6.90 3.39
CA LEU A 288 -8.64 -6.61 2.69
C LEU A 288 -8.74 -7.40 1.38
N CYS A 289 -7.67 -7.43 0.58
CA CYS A 289 -7.61 -8.25 -0.65
C CYS A 289 -7.91 -9.72 -0.35
N VAL A 290 -7.25 -10.30 0.65
CA VAL A 290 -7.42 -11.70 1.04
C VAL A 290 -8.84 -11.96 1.54
N CYS A 291 -9.39 -11.08 2.37
CA CYS A 291 -10.77 -11.19 2.84
C CYS A 291 -11.76 -11.17 1.67
N LEU A 292 -11.61 -10.25 0.70
CA LEU A 292 -12.46 -10.17 -0.49
C LEU A 292 -12.39 -11.44 -1.35
N LEU A 293 -11.21 -12.01 -1.52
CA LEU A 293 -11.01 -13.22 -2.32
C LEU A 293 -11.53 -14.48 -1.60
N LEU A 294 -11.19 -14.67 -0.32
CA LEU A 294 -11.56 -15.87 0.44
C LEU A 294 -13.07 -15.98 0.67
N THR A 295 -13.74 -14.84 0.78
CA THR A 295 -15.20 -14.80 0.95
C THR A 295 -15.96 -14.82 -0.38
N SER A 296 -15.25 -14.98 -1.52
CA SER A 296 -15.82 -14.93 -2.88
C SER A 296 -16.56 -13.61 -3.17
N ALA A 297 -16.17 -12.57 -2.44
CA ALA A 297 -16.67 -11.22 -2.59
C ALA A 297 -16.26 -10.68 -3.97
N ALA A 298 -15.00 -10.92 -4.33
CA ALA A 298 -14.40 -10.60 -5.62
C ALA A 298 -13.82 -11.87 -6.25
N THR A 299 -13.89 -11.99 -7.57
CA THR A 299 -13.18 -13.03 -8.33
C THR A 299 -11.73 -12.64 -8.60
N SER A 300 -11.43 -11.34 -8.64
CA SER A 300 -10.08 -10.81 -8.81
C SER A 300 -9.96 -9.47 -8.11
N VAL A 301 -8.76 -9.19 -7.59
CA VAL A 301 -8.40 -7.89 -7.02
C VAL A 301 -7.23 -7.31 -7.81
N ILE A 302 -7.35 -6.03 -8.21
CA ILE A 302 -6.31 -5.27 -8.89
C ILE A 302 -5.78 -4.23 -7.91
N ILE A 303 -4.51 -4.37 -7.52
CA ILE A 303 -3.81 -3.43 -6.64
C ILE A 303 -3.19 -2.33 -7.52
N CYS A 304 -3.66 -1.10 -7.37
CA CYS A 304 -3.23 0.07 -8.12
C CYS A 304 -2.15 0.83 -7.33
N LEU A 305 -0.89 0.58 -7.67
CA LEU A 305 0.29 1.16 -7.03
C LEU A 305 0.80 2.39 -7.77
N LYS A 306 1.59 3.20 -7.08
CA LYS A 306 2.27 4.36 -7.67
C LYS A 306 3.41 3.84 -8.56
N LYS A 307 3.54 4.44 -9.75
CA LYS A 307 4.58 4.05 -10.71
C LYS A 307 5.98 4.31 -10.14
N GLU A 308 6.15 5.40 -9.42
CA GLU A 308 7.44 5.92 -8.98
C GLU A 308 7.35 6.34 -7.51
N PRO A 309 8.48 6.42 -6.79
CA PRO A 309 8.48 6.92 -5.42
C PRO A 309 7.98 8.36 -5.37
N THR A 310 6.86 8.57 -4.69
CA THR A 310 6.20 9.86 -4.57
C THR A 310 5.61 9.94 -3.17
N TYR A 311 5.34 11.15 -2.66
CA TYR A 311 4.68 11.30 -1.36
C TYR A 311 5.33 10.55 -0.18
N VAL A 312 6.66 10.38 -0.24
CA VAL A 312 7.49 9.66 0.74
C VAL A 312 7.14 8.18 0.86
N SER A 313 5.99 7.86 1.43
CA SER A 313 5.60 6.50 1.79
C SER A 313 4.74 5.79 0.76
N ASP A 314 4.37 6.44 -0.34
CA ASP A 314 3.48 5.82 -1.32
C ASP A 314 4.00 4.46 -1.81
N ALA A 315 3.08 3.50 -1.83
CA ALA A 315 3.37 2.14 -2.24
C ALA A 315 3.66 2.05 -3.75
N THR A 316 4.83 1.55 -4.08
CA THR A 316 5.23 1.16 -5.44
C THR A 316 5.22 -0.36 -5.60
N LYS A 317 5.43 -0.84 -6.83
CA LYS A 317 5.59 -2.27 -7.10
C LYS A 317 6.69 -2.92 -6.25
N ALA A 318 7.83 -2.24 -6.07
CA ALA A 318 8.94 -2.75 -5.27
C ALA A 318 8.54 -2.92 -3.80
N ASP A 319 7.75 -2.01 -3.25
CA ASP A 319 7.27 -2.09 -1.86
C ASP A 319 6.32 -3.27 -1.67
N LEU A 320 5.39 -3.49 -2.61
CA LEU A 320 4.49 -4.66 -2.57
C LEU A 320 5.28 -5.97 -2.60
N GLU A 321 6.27 -6.09 -3.49
CA GLU A 321 7.09 -7.30 -3.58
C GLU A 321 7.87 -7.57 -2.29
N ILE A 322 8.42 -6.52 -1.66
CA ILE A 322 9.13 -6.61 -0.38
C ILE A 322 8.16 -7.04 0.73
N THR A 323 6.98 -6.42 0.82
CA THR A 323 5.95 -6.76 1.80
C THR A 323 5.52 -8.21 1.68
N LEU A 324 5.22 -8.68 0.46
CA LEU A 324 4.84 -10.08 0.23
C LEU A 324 5.94 -11.06 0.62
N ARG A 325 7.21 -10.76 0.35
CA ARG A 325 8.34 -11.59 0.79
C ARG A 325 8.47 -11.60 2.31
N TRP A 326 8.34 -10.44 2.94
CA TRP A 326 8.44 -10.29 4.38
C TRP A 326 7.38 -11.13 5.11
N THR A 327 6.15 -11.20 4.60
CA THR A 327 5.07 -12.03 5.19
C THR A 327 5.28 -13.55 5.09
N ARG A 328 6.28 -14.02 4.34
CA ARG A 328 6.58 -15.46 4.17
C ARG A 328 7.64 -15.99 5.14
N VAL A 329 8.34 -15.09 5.84
CA VAL A 329 9.41 -15.40 6.80
C VAL A 329 8.82 -15.57 8.18
#